data_AF-A0A1W9MFT5-F1
#
_entry.id   AF-A0A1W9MFT5-F1
#
_cell.length_a   1.000
_cell.length_b   1.000
_cell.length_c   1.000
_cell.angle_alpha   90.00
_cell.angle_beta   90.00
_cell.angle_gamma   90.00
#
_symmetry.space_group_name_H-M   'P 1'
#
loop_
_entity.id
_entity.type
_entity.pdbx_description
1 polymer ?
#
loop_
_entity_poly.entity_id
_entity_poly.type
_entity_poly.pdbx_seq_one_letter_code
_entity_poly.pdbx_strand_id
1 'polypeptide(L)'
;SFLSERRLREMAYRQAGEEDELDNLSDTCELDMPDRRELDDAVLEMLGIRSKAQRQQMIDELYDYLRNFFEQIRQKEEKAIANKKKGKKQSAMRPNEIAAMVYEEIAEKHGRLLRRYYPEFIDKSKPFDTYDIPSEGDPVPFRDLFKSQGVQFRKGKKAHIAFIKTANPAQADLIILVVKSGLRGLIRIPHEEEECFNILKEYENFVKFRDERIRELIGERTADEAFQDKIYDALMPLLIYGKR
;
A
#
# COMPACT_ATOMS: atom_id res chain seq x y z
N SER A 1 -7.31 -36.59 -4.66
CA SER A 1 -6.94 -35.25 -4.13
C SER A 1 -5.72 -35.43 -3.25
N PHE A 2 -4.68 -34.63 -3.47
CA PHE A 2 -3.43 -34.69 -2.68
C PHE A 2 -3.54 -34.02 -1.30
N LEU A 3 -4.59 -33.24 -1.06
CA LEU A 3 -4.96 -32.75 0.26
C LEU A 3 -6.17 -33.52 0.78
N SER A 4 -6.18 -33.77 2.09
CA SER A 4 -7.32 -34.35 2.80
C SER A 4 -8.46 -33.35 2.92
N GLU A 5 -9.67 -33.86 3.16
CA GLU A 5 -10.85 -33.01 3.36
C GLU A 5 -10.67 -32.07 4.57
N ARG A 6 -10.05 -32.59 5.64
CA ARG A 6 -9.69 -31.80 6.81
C ARG A 6 -8.79 -30.61 6.46
N ARG A 7 -7.69 -30.85 5.73
CA ARG A 7 -6.74 -29.78 5.34
C ARG A 7 -7.33 -28.77 4.37
N LEU A 8 -8.26 -29.19 3.52
CA LEU A 8 -8.96 -28.28 2.60
C LEU A 8 -9.92 -27.32 3.33
N ARG A 9 -10.33 -27.66 4.55
CA ARG A 9 -11.36 -26.93 5.32
C ARG A 9 -10.82 -26.29 6.61
N GLU A 10 -9.57 -26.56 6.99
CA GLU A 10 -8.95 -26.11 8.25
C GLU A 10 -9.15 -24.62 8.54
N MET A 11 -8.77 -23.74 7.62
CA MET A 11 -8.91 -22.29 7.83
C MET A 11 -10.37 -21.83 7.88
N ALA A 12 -11.27 -22.43 7.09
CA ALA A 12 -12.67 -22.05 7.06
C ALA A 12 -13.37 -22.39 8.39
N TYR A 13 -13.12 -23.59 8.91
CA TYR A 13 -13.70 -24.07 10.17
C TYR A 13 -13.09 -23.35 11.37
N ARG A 14 -11.77 -23.11 11.38
CA ARG A 14 -11.13 -22.29 12.43
C ARG A 14 -11.64 -20.85 12.43
N GLN A 15 -11.94 -20.26 11.27
CA GLN A 15 -12.56 -18.93 11.20
C GLN A 15 -14.02 -18.91 11.66
N ALA A 16 -14.74 -20.02 11.50
CA ALA A 16 -16.11 -20.18 11.98
C ALA A 16 -16.21 -20.55 13.46
N GLY A 17 -15.09 -20.93 14.10
CA GLY A 17 -15.07 -21.45 15.47
C GLY A 17 -15.56 -22.90 15.59
N GLU A 18 -15.57 -23.63 14.48
CA GLU A 18 -16.08 -25.01 14.35
C GLU A 18 -14.92 -26.03 14.42
N GLU A 19 -14.03 -25.90 15.41
CA GLU A 19 -12.85 -26.78 15.54
C GLU A 19 -13.26 -28.24 15.78
N ASP A 20 -14.31 -28.46 16.56
CA ASP A 20 -14.85 -29.81 16.84
C ASP A 20 -15.35 -30.51 15.56
N GLU A 21 -15.87 -29.76 14.59
CA GLU A 21 -16.33 -30.34 13.32
C GLU A 21 -15.17 -30.60 12.36
N LEU A 22 -14.11 -29.80 12.43
CA LEU A 22 -12.88 -29.99 11.65
C LEU A 22 -12.19 -31.31 12.03
N ASP A 23 -12.16 -31.65 13.31
CA ASP A 23 -11.55 -32.89 13.81
C ASP A 23 -12.32 -34.15 13.39
N ASN A 24 -13.60 -34.01 13.05
CA ASN A 24 -14.42 -35.10 12.52
C ASN A 24 -14.19 -35.36 11.01
N LEU A 25 -13.45 -34.48 10.32
CA LEU A 25 -13.15 -34.66 8.89
C LEU A 25 -11.98 -35.63 8.69
N SER A 26 -12.05 -36.40 7.61
CA SER A 26 -10.97 -37.31 7.25
C SER A 26 -9.68 -36.56 6.94
N ASP A 27 -8.57 -37.01 7.54
CA ASP A 27 -7.23 -36.55 7.19
C ASP A 27 -6.51 -37.44 6.16
N THR A 28 -7.19 -38.46 5.64
CA THR A 28 -6.62 -39.31 4.59
C THR A 28 -6.77 -38.66 3.22
N CYS A 29 -5.74 -38.79 2.39
CA CYS A 29 -5.74 -38.35 1.00
C CYS A 29 -5.15 -39.42 0.07
N GLU A 30 -5.04 -39.07 -1.21
CA GLU A 30 -4.49 -39.96 -2.25
C GLU A 30 -3.05 -40.42 -1.97
N LEU A 31 -2.26 -39.61 -1.27
CA LEU A 31 -0.87 -39.95 -0.90
C LEU A 31 -0.77 -40.98 0.25
N ASP A 32 -1.88 -41.22 0.95
CA ASP A 32 -1.96 -42.20 2.03
C ASP A 32 -2.44 -43.57 1.53
N MET A 33 -2.80 -43.67 0.25
CA MET A 33 -3.33 -44.90 -0.35
C MET A 33 -2.20 -45.92 -0.59
N PRO A 34 -2.29 -47.15 -0.02
CA PRO A 34 -1.23 -48.15 -0.14
C PRO A 34 -0.98 -48.62 -1.57
N ASP A 35 -2.04 -48.80 -2.36
CA ASP A 35 -1.99 -49.21 -3.77
C ASP A 35 -1.23 -48.18 -4.62
N ARG A 36 -1.38 -46.88 -4.32
CA ARG A 36 -0.63 -45.83 -5.00
C ARG A 36 0.88 -45.92 -4.72
N ARG A 37 1.25 -46.18 -3.46
CA ARG A 37 2.65 -46.39 -3.06
C ARG A 37 3.24 -47.63 -3.73
N GLU A 38 2.47 -48.70 -3.83
CA GLU A 38 2.88 -49.93 -4.54
C GLU A 38 3.11 -49.68 -6.03
N LEU A 39 2.23 -48.90 -6.68
CA LEU A 39 2.41 -48.51 -8.08
C LEU A 39 3.66 -47.66 -8.29
N ASP A 40 3.87 -46.63 -7.44
CA ASP A 40 5.04 -45.76 -7.56
C ASP A 40 6.35 -46.52 -7.26
N ASP A 41 6.35 -47.50 -6.34
CA ASP A 41 7.50 -48.42 -6.12
C ASP A 41 7.83 -49.25 -7.37
N ALA A 42 6.81 -49.84 -7.99
CA ALA A 42 6.98 -50.62 -9.21
C ALA A 42 7.51 -49.76 -10.38
N VAL A 43 7.06 -48.51 -10.49
CA VAL A 43 7.55 -47.56 -11.49
C VAL A 43 9.03 -47.23 -11.27
N LEU A 44 9.44 -46.92 -10.04
CA LEU A 44 10.84 -46.63 -9.72
C LEU A 44 11.75 -47.85 -9.95
N GLU A 45 11.23 -49.06 -9.71
CA GLU A 45 11.95 -50.29 -10.04
C GLU A 45 12.15 -50.46 -11.55
N MET A 46 11.12 -50.20 -12.36
CA MET A 46 11.21 -50.25 -13.83
C MET A 46 12.18 -49.21 -14.38
N LEU A 47 12.29 -48.03 -13.74
CA LEU A 47 13.25 -46.99 -14.10
C LEU A 47 14.70 -47.33 -13.70
N GLY A 48 14.91 -48.47 -13.04
CA GLY A 48 16.24 -49.02 -12.76
C GLY A 48 16.72 -48.82 -11.32
N ILE A 49 15.90 -48.32 -10.40
CA ILE A 49 16.26 -48.18 -8.99
C ILE A 49 16.09 -49.54 -8.30
N ARG A 50 17.20 -50.27 -8.16
CA ARG A 50 17.20 -51.67 -7.67
C ARG A 50 17.01 -51.79 -6.16
N SER A 51 17.44 -50.79 -5.40
CA SER A 51 17.32 -50.82 -3.94
C SER A 51 15.91 -50.43 -3.49
N LYS A 52 15.17 -51.37 -2.90
CA LYS A 52 13.84 -51.11 -2.31
C LYS A 52 13.89 -50.00 -1.25
N ALA A 53 14.94 -49.98 -0.43
CA ALA A 53 15.11 -48.94 0.59
C ALA A 53 15.27 -47.54 -0.03
N GLN A 54 16.00 -47.46 -1.15
CA GLN A 54 16.17 -46.21 -1.89
C GLN A 54 14.85 -45.75 -2.53
N ARG A 55 14.08 -46.67 -3.12
CA ARG A 55 12.77 -46.34 -3.69
C ARG A 55 11.81 -45.81 -2.63
N GLN A 56 11.76 -46.48 -1.47
CA GLN A 56 10.92 -46.06 -0.35
C GLN A 56 11.28 -44.65 0.12
N GLN A 57 12.58 -44.37 0.30
CA GLN A 57 13.05 -43.03 0.65
C GLN A 57 12.62 -41.98 -0.40
N MET A 58 12.78 -42.27 -1.69
CA MET A 58 12.39 -41.33 -2.76
C MET A 58 10.88 -41.09 -2.80
N ILE A 59 10.06 -42.11 -2.54
CA ILE A 59 8.61 -41.97 -2.45
C ILE A 59 8.22 -41.09 -1.26
N ASP A 60 8.83 -41.32 -0.10
CA ASP A 60 8.56 -40.53 1.11
C ASP A 60 8.95 -39.05 0.90
N GLU A 61 10.14 -38.78 0.37
CA GLU A 61 10.59 -37.42 0.03
C GLU A 61 9.66 -36.74 -1.00
N LEU A 62 9.22 -37.48 -2.03
CA LEU A 62 8.31 -36.97 -3.04
C LEU A 62 6.94 -36.63 -2.44
N TYR A 63 6.41 -37.50 -1.59
CA TYR A 63 5.08 -37.31 -1.01
C TYR A 63 5.08 -36.19 0.02
N ASP A 64 6.15 -36.06 0.82
CA ASP A 64 6.35 -34.92 1.72
C ASP A 64 6.43 -33.61 0.94
N TYR A 65 7.17 -33.59 -0.18
CA TYR A 65 7.24 -32.42 -1.04
C TYR A 65 5.86 -32.05 -1.61
N LEU A 66 5.13 -33.02 -2.17
CA LEU A 66 3.81 -32.78 -2.76
C LEU A 66 2.82 -32.26 -1.71
N ARG A 67 2.81 -32.87 -0.52
CA ARG A 67 1.96 -32.45 0.60
C ARG A 67 2.22 -30.99 0.97
N ASN A 68 3.48 -30.63 1.19
CA ASN A 68 3.88 -29.24 1.49
C ASN A 68 3.54 -28.27 0.35
N PHE A 69 3.76 -28.67 -0.90
CA PHE A 69 3.49 -27.83 -2.07
C PHE A 69 2.00 -27.51 -2.20
N PHE A 70 1.13 -28.52 -2.12
CA PHE A 70 -0.31 -28.31 -2.22
C PHE A 70 -0.87 -27.53 -1.02
N GLU A 71 -0.35 -27.75 0.19
CA GLU A 71 -0.71 -26.94 1.37
C GLU A 71 -0.37 -25.46 1.17
N GLN A 72 0.83 -25.17 0.69
CA GLN A 72 1.24 -23.78 0.40
C GLN A 72 0.36 -23.13 -0.67
N ILE A 73 0.00 -23.86 -1.74
CA ILE A 73 -0.94 -23.36 -2.74
C ILE A 73 -2.29 -23.07 -2.11
N ARG A 74 -2.81 -24.01 -1.31
CA ARG A 74 -4.13 -23.86 -0.69
C ARG A 74 -4.20 -22.66 0.23
N GLN A 75 -3.18 -22.46 1.08
CA GLN A 75 -3.08 -21.27 1.93
C GLN A 75 -3.05 -19.97 1.12
N LYS A 76 -2.37 -19.94 -0.02
CA LYS A 76 -2.34 -18.77 -0.91
C LYS A 76 -3.71 -18.53 -1.56
N GLU A 77 -4.38 -19.57 -2.05
CA GLU A 77 -5.73 -19.48 -2.62
C GLU A 77 -6.74 -18.98 -1.61
N GLU A 78 -6.72 -19.50 -0.38
CA GLU A 78 -7.64 -19.11 0.68
C GLU A 78 -7.43 -17.66 1.11
N LYS A 79 -6.17 -17.21 1.24
CA LYS A 79 -5.84 -15.79 1.44
C LYS A 79 -6.39 -14.94 0.30
N ALA A 80 -6.26 -15.39 -0.96
CA ALA A 80 -6.81 -14.67 -2.11
C ALA A 80 -8.35 -14.62 -2.08
N ILE A 81 -9.03 -15.70 -1.66
CA ILE A 81 -10.49 -15.74 -1.50
C ILE A 81 -10.95 -14.81 -0.37
N ALA A 82 -10.28 -14.82 0.78
CA ALA A 82 -10.57 -13.93 1.90
C ALA A 82 -10.40 -12.45 1.48
N ASN A 83 -9.33 -12.13 0.75
CA ASN A 83 -9.11 -10.80 0.18
C ASN A 83 -10.19 -10.41 -0.83
N LYS A 84 -10.62 -11.34 -1.70
CA LYS A 84 -11.75 -11.12 -2.62
C LYS A 84 -13.07 -10.88 -1.89
N LYS A 85 -13.36 -11.61 -0.81
CA LYS A 85 -14.58 -11.41 -0.01
C LYS A 85 -14.58 -10.06 0.73
N LYS A 86 -13.44 -9.68 1.33
CA LYS A 86 -13.26 -8.33 1.92
C LYS A 86 -13.45 -7.25 0.85
N GLY A 87 -12.80 -7.40 -0.31
CA GLY A 87 -12.93 -6.49 -1.44
C GLY A 87 -14.35 -6.37 -1.97
N LYS A 88 -15.12 -7.47 -2.11
CA LYS A 88 -16.53 -7.43 -2.55
C LYS A 88 -17.45 -6.72 -1.57
N LYS A 89 -17.24 -6.87 -0.26
CA LYS A 89 -18.06 -6.20 0.77
C LYS A 89 -17.77 -4.70 0.80
N GLN A 90 -16.54 -4.30 0.49
CA GLN A 90 -16.10 -2.90 0.45
C GLN A 90 -16.28 -2.23 -0.92
N SER A 91 -16.32 -2.97 -2.04
CA SER A 91 -16.58 -2.40 -3.37
C SER A 91 -18.02 -1.89 -3.56
N ALA A 92 -18.94 -2.26 -2.67
CA ALA A 92 -20.28 -1.66 -2.61
C ALA A 92 -20.27 -0.26 -1.96
N MET A 93 -19.25 0.06 -1.16
CA MET A 93 -19.06 1.38 -0.57
C MET A 93 -18.41 2.32 -1.58
N ARG A 94 -18.79 3.60 -1.54
CA ARG A 94 -18.20 4.61 -2.43
C ARG A 94 -16.78 4.95 -1.95
N PRO A 95 -15.87 5.35 -2.87
CA PRO A 95 -14.50 5.75 -2.49
C PRO A 95 -14.45 6.76 -1.33
N ASN A 96 -15.38 7.72 -1.29
CA ASN A 96 -15.47 8.73 -0.23
C ASN A 96 -15.79 8.14 1.15
N GLU A 97 -16.58 7.07 1.21
CA GLU A 97 -16.95 6.40 2.46
C GLU A 97 -15.74 5.63 3.01
N ILE A 98 -15.01 4.93 2.13
CA ILE A 98 -13.78 4.24 2.50
C ILE A 98 -12.72 5.26 2.91
N ALA A 99 -12.58 6.38 2.20
CA ALA A 99 -11.68 7.46 2.57
C ALA A 99 -12.01 8.02 3.97
N ALA A 100 -13.28 8.24 4.29
CA ALA A 100 -13.70 8.68 5.62
C ALA A 100 -13.34 7.66 6.72
N MET A 101 -13.54 6.36 6.46
CA MET A 101 -13.16 5.30 7.39
C MET A 101 -11.64 5.23 7.60
N VAL A 102 -10.86 5.32 6.51
CA VAL A 102 -9.39 5.33 6.58
C VAL A 102 -8.92 6.57 7.33
N TYR A 103 -9.55 7.73 7.13
CA TYR A 103 -9.25 8.95 7.88
C TYR A 103 -9.49 8.78 9.38
N GLU A 104 -10.62 8.19 9.78
CA GLU A 104 -10.95 7.93 11.19
C GLU A 104 -9.95 6.97 11.83
N GLU A 105 -9.58 5.90 11.13
CA GLU A 105 -8.53 4.99 11.59
C GLU A 105 -7.17 5.68 11.72
N ILE A 106 -6.81 6.56 10.78
CA ILE A 106 -5.59 7.35 10.87
C ILE A 106 -5.64 8.27 12.09
N ALA A 107 -6.77 8.93 12.35
CA ALA A 107 -6.93 9.80 13.50
C ALA A 107 -6.78 9.06 14.83
N GLU A 108 -7.29 7.83 14.93
CA GLU A 108 -7.22 7.00 16.13
C GLU A 108 -5.84 6.36 16.34
N LYS A 109 -5.26 5.76 15.29
CA LYS A 109 -4.09 4.87 15.41
C LYS A 109 -2.80 5.46 14.86
N HIS A 110 -2.90 6.46 14.00
CA HIS A 110 -1.79 6.98 13.21
C HIS A 110 -1.75 8.52 13.16
N GLY A 111 -2.06 9.18 14.29
CA GLY A 111 -2.17 10.65 14.34
C GLY A 111 -0.97 11.42 13.79
N ARG A 112 0.24 10.83 13.80
CA ARG A 112 1.44 11.39 13.15
C ARG A 112 1.24 11.70 11.66
N LEU A 113 0.41 10.94 10.95
CA LEU A 113 0.12 11.13 9.52
C LEU A 113 -0.74 12.37 9.24
N LEU A 114 -1.35 12.95 10.28
CA LEU A 114 -2.20 14.13 10.21
C LEU A 114 -1.46 15.44 10.51
N ARG A 115 -0.13 15.39 10.73
CA ARG A 115 0.68 16.62 10.87
C ARG A 115 0.44 17.52 9.67
N ARG A 116 0.09 18.78 9.93
CA ARG A 116 -0.10 19.77 8.86
C ARG A 116 1.18 20.53 8.61
N TYR A 117 1.35 21.02 7.38
CA TYR A 117 2.50 21.83 7.01
C TYR A 117 2.65 23.06 7.94
N TYR A 118 1.55 23.77 8.18
CA TYR A 118 1.46 24.83 9.18
C TYR A 118 0.37 24.50 10.20
N PRO A 119 0.62 24.64 11.51
CA PRO A 119 1.83 25.15 12.15
C PRO A 119 2.99 24.16 12.41
N GLU A 120 2.91 22.88 12.07
CA GLU A 120 3.79 21.84 12.65
C GLU A 120 5.17 21.68 12.02
N PHE A 121 5.41 22.26 10.83
CA PHE A 121 6.75 22.28 10.22
C PHE A 121 7.36 23.69 10.18
N ILE A 122 6.57 24.73 10.42
CA ILE A 122 7.03 26.12 10.37
C ILE A 122 7.27 26.65 11.78
N ASP A 123 8.51 27.05 12.05
CA ASP A 123 8.85 27.80 13.26
C ASP A 123 8.28 29.23 13.18
N LYS A 124 7.26 29.51 14.01
CA LYS A 124 6.59 30.81 14.05
C LYS A 124 7.46 31.93 14.64
N SER A 125 8.56 31.59 15.30
CA SER A 125 9.49 32.59 15.85
C SER A 125 10.41 33.20 14.79
N LYS A 126 10.54 32.54 13.64
CA LYS A 126 11.36 32.96 12.51
C LYS A 126 10.54 33.71 11.45
N PRO A 127 11.16 34.59 10.65
CA PRO A 127 10.48 35.32 9.58
C PRO A 127 9.99 34.36 8.48
N PHE A 128 8.78 34.60 7.98
CA PHE A 128 8.19 33.88 6.86
C PHE A 128 7.50 34.84 5.89
N ASP A 129 7.51 34.48 4.62
CA ASP A 129 6.74 35.12 3.55
C ASP A 129 5.45 34.36 3.32
N THR A 130 4.38 35.07 2.94
CA THR A 130 3.10 34.44 2.59
C THR A 130 2.85 34.59 1.10
N TYR A 131 2.60 33.46 0.44
CA TYR A 131 2.32 33.39 -1.00
C TYR A 131 0.89 32.93 -1.24
N ASP A 132 0.20 33.61 -2.16
CA ASP A 132 -1.11 33.17 -2.64
C ASP A 132 -0.93 32.21 -3.83
N ILE A 133 -1.15 30.93 -3.57
CA ILE A 133 -0.97 29.86 -4.55
C ILE A 133 -2.28 29.66 -5.34
N PRO A 134 -2.22 29.74 -6.69
CA PRO A 134 -3.38 29.45 -7.54
C PRO A 134 -4.00 28.09 -7.27
N SER A 135 -5.32 27.99 -7.35
CA SER A 135 -6.08 26.74 -7.17
C SER A 135 -5.79 25.69 -8.25
N GLU A 136 -5.28 26.11 -9.41
CA GLU A 136 -5.00 25.24 -10.56
C GLU A 136 -3.56 25.37 -11.06
N GLY A 137 -3.12 24.36 -11.82
CA GLY A 137 -1.83 24.34 -12.52
C GLY A 137 -0.70 23.69 -11.75
N ASP A 138 0.25 23.15 -12.51
CA ASP A 138 1.43 22.46 -12.01
C ASP A 138 2.56 23.47 -11.76
N PRO A 139 3.21 23.42 -10.59
CA PRO A 139 4.32 24.31 -10.25
C PRO A 139 5.61 23.84 -10.95
N VAL A 140 6.27 24.75 -11.66
CA VAL A 140 7.54 24.52 -12.34
C VAL A 140 8.54 25.59 -11.88
N PRO A 141 9.79 25.21 -11.54
CA PRO A 141 10.79 26.20 -11.18
C PRO A 141 11.10 27.09 -12.39
N PHE A 142 11.13 28.40 -12.17
CA PHE A 142 11.56 29.36 -13.17
C PHE A 142 12.80 30.09 -12.67
N ARG A 143 13.91 29.84 -13.36
CA ARG A 143 15.20 30.49 -13.13
C ARG A 143 15.64 31.10 -14.46
N ASP A 144 15.85 32.40 -14.46
CA ASP A 144 16.36 33.16 -15.60
C ASP A 144 17.53 33.98 -15.08
N LEU A 145 18.65 33.98 -15.82
CA LEU A 145 19.88 34.69 -15.46
C LEU A 145 19.67 36.20 -15.26
N PHE A 146 18.62 36.77 -15.86
CA PHE A 146 18.35 38.21 -15.86
C PHE A 146 16.98 38.60 -15.28
N LYS A 147 16.15 37.64 -14.84
CA LYS A 147 14.84 37.93 -14.23
C LYS A 147 14.72 37.40 -12.81
N SER A 148 13.72 37.92 -12.10
CA SER A 148 13.32 37.42 -10.80
C SER A 148 13.06 35.92 -10.82
N GLN A 149 13.71 35.19 -9.92
CA GLN A 149 13.46 33.79 -9.62
C GLN A 149 12.06 33.56 -9.03
N GLY A 150 11.51 32.37 -9.24
CA GLY A 150 10.20 32.04 -8.71
C GLY A 150 9.62 30.73 -9.22
N VAL A 151 8.32 30.58 -8.98
CA VAL A 151 7.55 29.39 -9.38
C VAL A 151 6.52 29.80 -10.42
N GLN A 152 6.49 29.05 -11.51
CA GLN A 152 5.58 29.28 -12.62
C GLN A 152 4.52 28.18 -12.66
N PHE A 153 3.24 28.59 -12.70
CA PHE A 153 2.11 27.67 -12.74
C PHE A 153 1.63 27.51 -14.18
N ARG A 154 1.55 26.26 -14.63
CA ARG A 154 1.16 25.91 -16.00
C ARG A 154 -0.02 24.94 -16.02
N LYS A 155 -0.93 25.11 -16.99
CA LYS A 155 -1.99 24.13 -17.30
C LYS A 155 -1.66 23.47 -18.63
N GLY A 156 -1.17 22.23 -18.61
CA GLY A 156 -0.68 21.56 -19.81
C GLY A 156 0.56 22.22 -20.43
N LYS A 157 0.81 21.97 -21.73
CA LYS A 157 2.09 22.31 -22.38
C LYS A 157 2.32 23.81 -22.65
N LYS A 158 1.29 24.65 -22.67
CA LYS A 158 1.42 26.05 -23.15
C LYS A 158 0.66 27.12 -22.35
N ALA A 159 -0.28 26.76 -21.47
CA ALA A 159 -1.06 27.78 -20.77
C ALA A 159 -0.33 28.23 -19.49
N HIS A 160 0.08 29.49 -19.46
CA HIS A 160 0.55 30.16 -18.25
C HIS A 160 -0.62 30.64 -17.41
N ILE A 161 -0.63 30.26 -16.13
CA ILE A 161 -1.66 30.69 -15.18
C ILE A 161 -1.13 31.85 -14.34
N ALA A 162 0.01 31.65 -13.70
CA ALA A 162 0.59 32.61 -12.78
C ALA A 162 2.10 32.45 -12.66
N PHE A 163 2.74 33.50 -12.16
CA PHE A 163 4.13 33.49 -11.75
C PHE A 163 4.24 34.06 -10.34
N ILE A 164 4.83 33.29 -9.43
CA ILE A 164 5.08 33.70 -8.05
C ILE A 164 6.56 33.98 -7.92
N LYS A 165 6.91 35.25 -7.72
CA LYS A 165 8.26 35.68 -7.44
C LYS A 165 8.66 35.25 -6.02
N THR A 166 9.81 34.62 -5.86
CA THR A 166 10.37 34.27 -4.56
C THR A 166 11.56 35.17 -4.23
N ALA A 167 11.87 35.31 -2.93
CA ALA A 167 13.04 36.05 -2.48
C ALA A 167 14.33 35.29 -2.86
N ASN A 168 14.31 33.96 -2.68
CA ASN A 168 15.44 33.07 -2.95
C ASN A 168 15.02 31.79 -3.71
N PRO A 169 15.98 30.98 -4.22
CA PRO A 169 15.69 29.71 -4.88
C PRO A 169 15.08 28.66 -3.94
N ALA A 170 15.51 28.63 -2.67
CA ALA A 170 15.08 27.61 -1.70
C ALA A 170 13.57 27.70 -1.41
N GLN A 171 13.02 28.91 -1.36
CA GLN A 171 11.58 29.15 -1.28
C GLN A 171 10.84 28.58 -2.49
N ALA A 172 11.38 28.72 -3.70
CA ALA A 172 10.74 28.20 -4.90
C ALA A 172 10.64 26.66 -4.86
N ASP A 173 11.71 26.00 -4.43
CA ASP A 173 11.77 24.55 -4.29
C ASP A 173 10.77 24.06 -3.21
N LEU A 174 10.67 24.77 -2.08
CA LEU A 174 9.71 24.45 -1.03
C LEU A 174 8.25 24.68 -1.44
N ILE A 175 7.96 25.79 -2.15
CA ILE A 175 6.62 26.03 -2.72
C ILE A 175 6.24 24.88 -3.66
N ILE A 176 7.13 24.46 -4.55
CA ILE A 176 6.86 23.34 -5.48
C ILE A 176 6.48 22.07 -4.71
N LEU A 177 7.23 21.72 -3.66
CA LEU A 177 6.94 20.53 -2.84
C LEU A 177 5.59 20.63 -2.15
N VAL A 178 5.33 21.77 -1.49
CA VAL A 178 4.09 22.01 -0.74
C VAL A 178 2.87 21.95 -1.67
N VAL A 179 2.97 22.58 -2.84
CA VAL A 179 1.90 22.55 -3.84
C VAL A 179 1.67 21.16 -4.41
N LYS A 180 2.73 20.41 -4.71
CA LYS A 180 2.62 19.01 -5.16
C LYS A 180 2.01 18.10 -4.10
N SER A 181 2.19 18.43 -2.82
CA SER A 181 1.53 17.73 -1.71
C SER A 181 0.04 18.06 -1.56
N GLY A 182 -0.51 18.97 -2.38
CA GLY A 182 -1.93 19.30 -2.46
C GLY A 182 -2.36 20.59 -1.75
N LEU A 183 -1.44 21.30 -1.09
CA LEU A 183 -1.73 22.57 -0.42
C LEU A 183 -1.84 23.71 -1.44
N ARG A 184 -2.92 24.50 -1.35
CA ARG A 184 -3.23 25.63 -2.22
C ARG A 184 -3.72 26.84 -1.40
N GLY A 185 -3.84 28.01 -2.03
CA GLY A 185 -4.22 29.25 -1.36
C GLY A 185 -3.05 29.90 -0.62
N LEU A 186 -3.31 30.51 0.54
CA LEU A 186 -2.29 31.22 1.30
C LEU A 186 -1.35 30.26 2.04
N ILE A 187 -0.09 30.22 1.61
CA ILE A 187 0.95 29.35 2.18
C ILE A 187 2.08 30.21 2.75
N ARG A 188 2.51 29.87 3.97
CA ARG A 188 3.66 30.49 4.63
C ARG A 188 4.92 29.71 4.32
N ILE A 189 5.96 30.38 3.86
CA ILE A 189 7.26 29.79 3.53
C ILE A 189 8.31 30.59 4.31
N PRO A 190 9.32 29.95 4.95
CA PRO A 190 10.37 30.69 5.64
C PRO A 190 11.06 31.71 4.72
N HIS A 191 11.50 32.83 5.30
CA HIS A 191 12.27 33.82 4.55
C HIS A 191 13.71 33.34 4.30
N GLU A 192 14.32 32.75 5.32
CA GLU A 192 15.72 32.30 5.30
C GLU A 192 15.91 31.02 4.47
N GLU A 193 16.99 30.98 3.68
CA GLU A 193 17.31 29.83 2.82
C GLU A 193 17.57 28.56 3.63
N GLU A 194 18.35 28.64 4.70
CA GLU A 194 18.68 27.48 5.54
C GLU A 194 17.42 26.83 6.14
N GLU A 195 16.47 27.65 6.58
CA GLU A 195 15.20 27.16 7.11
C GLU A 195 14.35 26.51 6.02
N CYS A 196 14.33 27.09 4.82
CA CYS A 196 13.68 26.48 3.67
C CYS A 196 14.25 25.09 3.36
N PHE A 197 15.59 24.92 3.38
CA PHE A 197 16.22 23.63 3.14
C PHE A 197 15.89 22.60 4.23
N ASN A 198 15.92 23.00 5.50
CA ASN A 198 15.57 22.12 6.61
C ASN A 198 14.13 21.62 6.52
N ILE A 199 13.19 22.54 6.29
CA ILE A 199 11.77 22.20 6.14
C ILE A 199 11.52 21.40 4.87
N LEU A 200 12.18 21.72 3.75
CA LEU A 200 12.08 20.96 2.51
C LEU A 200 12.39 19.49 2.76
N LYS A 201 13.52 19.21 3.43
CA LYS A 201 13.96 17.85 3.74
C LYS A 201 13.02 17.16 4.73
N GLU A 202 12.62 17.83 5.82
CA GLU A 202 11.72 17.23 6.81
C GLU A 202 10.35 16.92 6.20
N TYR A 203 9.78 17.89 5.49
CA TYR A 203 8.45 17.77 4.89
C TYR A 203 8.43 16.78 3.72
N GLU A 204 9.49 16.70 2.90
CA GLU A 204 9.59 15.69 1.84
C GLU A 204 9.60 14.28 2.41
N ASN A 205 10.40 14.04 3.46
CA ASN A 205 10.44 12.75 4.15
C ASN A 205 9.08 12.40 4.77
N PHE A 206 8.42 13.39 5.37
CA PHE A 206 7.08 13.21 5.92
C PHE A 206 6.05 12.85 4.84
N VAL A 207 6.01 13.58 3.72
CA VAL A 207 5.07 13.32 2.63
C VAL A 207 5.30 11.93 2.04
N LYS A 208 6.56 11.54 1.77
CA LYS A 208 6.88 10.19 1.29
C LYS A 208 6.39 9.11 2.25
N PHE A 209 6.75 9.22 3.52
CA PHE A 209 6.35 8.29 4.57
C PHE A 209 4.82 8.21 4.69
N ARG A 210 4.14 9.35 4.64
CA ARG A 210 2.68 9.44 4.74
C ARG A 210 2.01 8.77 3.55
N ASP A 211 2.44 9.08 2.34
CA ASP A 211 1.83 8.57 1.11
C ASP A 211 2.04 7.05 1.00
N GLU A 212 3.22 6.53 1.34
CA GLU A 212 3.48 5.08 1.44
C GLU A 212 2.53 4.40 2.43
N ARG A 213 2.42 4.94 3.65
CA ARG A 213 1.58 4.33 4.69
C ARG A 213 0.09 4.41 4.35
N ILE A 214 -0.36 5.48 3.70
CA ILE A 214 -1.73 5.59 3.22
C ILE A 214 -2.01 4.55 2.14
N ARG A 215 -1.10 4.37 1.19
CA ARG A 215 -1.24 3.36 0.13
C ARG A 215 -1.36 1.96 0.71
N GLU A 216 -0.60 1.63 1.75
CA GLU A 216 -0.73 0.37 2.49
C GLU A 216 -2.12 0.23 3.12
N LEU A 217 -2.59 1.25 3.86
CA LEU A 217 -3.91 1.23 4.52
C LEU A 217 -5.06 1.08 3.52
N ILE A 218 -4.96 1.73 2.35
CA ILE A 218 -5.93 1.57 1.26
C ILE A 218 -5.82 0.18 0.64
N GLY A 219 -4.60 -0.35 0.46
CA GLY A 219 -4.36 -1.70 -0.07
C GLY A 219 -4.93 -2.82 0.80
N GLU A 220 -5.02 -2.62 2.11
CA GLU A 220 -5.72 -3.54 3.01
C GLU A 220 -7.24 -3.59 2.77
N ARG A 221 -7.80 -2.56 2.13
CA ARG A 221 -9.25 -2.43 1.85
C ARG A 221 -9.63 -3.01 0.50
N THR A 222 -8.81 -2.74 -0.51
CA THR A 222 -9.07 -3.21 -1.88
C THR A 222 -7.79 -3.57 -2.61
N ALA A 223 -7.85 -4.62 -3.44
CA ALA A 223 -6.78 -4.99 -4.36
C ALA A 223 -6.91 -4.36 -5.76
N ASP A 224 -7.99 -3.63 -6.03
CA ASP A 224 -8.21 -2.94 -7.31
C ASP A 224 -7.49 -1.59 -7.30
N GLU A 225 -6.37 -1.50 -8.02
CA GLU A 225 -5.52 -0.31 -8.12
C GLU A 225 -6.29 0.94 -8.59
N ALA A 226 -7.19 0.82 -9.57
CA ALA A 226 -7.97 1.95 -10.06
C ALA A 226 -8.98 2.45 -9.01
N PHE A 227 -9.42 1.56 -8.12
CA PHE A 227 -10.26 1.91 -6.98
C PHE A 227 -9.42 2.51 -5.84
N GLN A 228 -8.21 2.01 -5.61
CA GLN A 228 -7.26 2.58 -4.64
C GLN A 228 -6.96 4.04 -4.96
N ASP A 229 -6.69 4.38 -6.22
CA ASP A 229 -6.43 5.77 -6.65
C ASP A 229 -7.61 6.69 -6.35
N LYS A 230 -8.85 6.24 -6.60
CA LYS A 230 -10.06 7.02 -6.28
C LYS A 230 -10.23 7.25 -4.78
N ILE A 231 -9.90 6.25 -3.95
CA ILE A 231 -9.93 6.38 -2.49
C ILE A 231 -8.85 7.37 -2.05
N TYR A 232 -7.65 7.27 -2.62
CA TYR A 232 -6.54 8.17 -2.34
C TYR A 232 -6.92 9.63 -2.65
N ASP A 233 -7.45 9.89 -3.84
CA ASP A 233 -7.89 11.23 -4.26
C ASP A 233 -8.99 11.79 -3.35
N ALA A 234 -9.90 10.94 -2.86
CA ALA A 234 -10.94 11.33 -1.92
C ALA A 234 -10.41 11.59 -0.49
N LEU A 235 -9.35 10.88 -0.09
CA LEU A 235 -8.74 10.98 1.24
C LEU A 235 -7.83 12.21 1.38
N MET A 236 -7.08 12.56 0.33
CA MET A 236 -6.11 13.66 0.38
C MET A 236 -6.68 15.00 0.89
N PRO A 237 -7.87 15.47 0.45
CA PRO A 237 -8.48 16.68 0.99
C PRO A 237 -8.76 16.59 2.51
N LEU A 238 -9.17 15.42 3.01
CA LEU A 238 -9.44 15.21 4.44
C LEU A 238 -8.16 15.30 5.27
N LEU A 239 -7.04 14.81 4.73
CA LEU A 239 -5.74 14.87 5.40
C LEU A 239 -5.18 16.29 5.44
N ILE A 240 -5.34 17.05 4.36
CA ILE A 240 -4.78 18.40 4.24
C ILE A 240 -5.61 19.42 5.00
N TYR A 241 -6.93 19.40 4.81
CA TYR A 241 -7.82 20.44 5.34
C TYR A 241 -8.58 19.99 6.61
N GLY A 242 -8.60 18.69 6.89
CA GLY A 242 -9.45 18.10 7.93
C GLY A 242 -10.85 17.74 7.42
N LYS A 243 -11.60 17.02 8.26
CA LYS A 243 -13.04 16.81 8.07
C LYS A 243 -13.75 18.17 8.23
N ARG A 244 -14.52 18.58 7.22
CA ARG A 244 -15.40 19.76 7.31
C ARG A 244 -16.62 19.46 8.18
#